data_AF-A0A135L3M9-F1
#
_entry.id   AF-A0A135L3M9-F1
#
_cell.length_a   1.000
_cell.length_b   1.000
_cell.length_c   1.000
_cell.angle_alpha   90.00
_cell.angle_beta   90.00
_cell.angle_gamma   90.00
#
_symmetry.space_group_name_H-M   'P 1'
#
loop_
_entity.id
_entity.type
_entity.pdbx_description
1 polymer ?
#
loop_
_entity_poly.entity_id
_entity_poly.type
_entity_poly.pdbx_seq_one_letter_code
_entity_poly.pdbx_strand_id
1 'polypeptide(L)'
;MLYFIITIGLSYLFYRQGIRYLFKSRLLSDNRSEHFAYIFLMLSGVALGEYLSLTVIESFFNYLTTWEMIVITTFVSISSGEYVYYRNNKLVQRVVMNEKK
;
A
#
# COMPACT_ATOMS: atom_id res chain seq x y z
N MET A 1 -10.45 -18.30 2.88
CA MET A 1 -11.59 -17.41 3.25
C MET A 1 -11.24 -16.51 4.44
N LEU A 2 -10.96 -17.03 5.64
CA LEU A 2 -10.65 -16.20 6.81
C LEU A 2 -9.41 -15.29 6.61
N TYR A 3 -8.30 -15.83 6.12
CA TYR A 3 -7.07 -15.06 5.85
C TYR A 3 -7.30 -13.91 4.87
N PHE A 4 -8.10 -14.13 3.82
CA PHE A 4 -8.47 -13.09 2.86
C PHE A 4 -9.20 -11.92 3.52
N ILE A 5 -10.20 -12.23 4.36
CA ILE A 5 -10.98 -11.21 5.08
C ILE A 5 -10.08 -10.40 6.02
N ILE A 6 -9.17 -11.09 6.74
CA ILE A 6 -8.23 -10.44 7.65
C ILE A 6 -7.26 -9.54 6.87
N THR A 7 -6.67 -10.02 5.78
CA THR A 7 -5.73 -9.24 4.97
C THR A 7 -6.39 -8.00 4.39
N ILE A 8 -7.60 -8.12 3.83
CA ILE A 8 -8.36 -6.97 3.33
C ILE A 8 -8.70 -6.01 4.47
N GLY A 9 -9.18 -6.53 5.61
CA GLY A 9 -9.53 -5.72 6.77
C GLY A 9 -8.35 -4.91 7.29
N LEU A 10 -7.20 -5.54 7.50
CA LEU A 10 -5.97 -4.88 7.94
C LEU A 10 -5.47 -3.88 6.90
N SER A 11 -5.43 -4.28 5.63
CA SER A 11 -5.00 -3.40 4.53
C SER A 11 -5.88 -2.16 4.43
N TYR A 12 -7.19 -2.30 4.66
CA TYR A 12 -8.14 -1.19 4.70
C TYR A 12 -7.91 -0.27 5.92
N LEU A 13 -7.66 -0.82 7.11
CA LEU A 13 -7.36 -0.02 8.30
C LEU A 13 -6.08 0.79 8.12
N PHE A 14 -5.01 0.17 7.60
CA PHE A 14 -3.76 0.84 7.30
C PHE A 14 -3.94 1.89 6.21
N TYR A 15 -4.64 1.55 5.13
CA TYR A 15 -4.96 2.50 4.06
C TYR A 15 -5.67 3.74 4.60
N ARG A 16 -6.75 3.53 5.36
CA ARG A 16 -7.56 4.61 5.94
C ARG A 16 -6.72 5.52 6.84
N GLN A 17 -5.86 4.93 7.67
CA GLN A 17 -5.00 5.71 8.55
C GLN A 17 -3.89 6.44 7.78
N GLY A 18 -3.31 5.81 6.77
CA GLY A 18 -2.31 6.42 5.90
C GLY A 18 -2.85 7.64 5.15
N ILE A 19 -4.06 7.56 4.60
CA ILE A 19 -4.73 8.70 3.95
C ILE A 19 -4.96 9.85 4.95
N ARG A 20 -5.41 9.55 6.18
CA ARG A 20 -5.59 10.60 7.22
C ARG A 20 -4.29 11.33 7.52
N TYR A 21 -3.18 10.61 7.69
CA TYR A 21 -1.88 11.22 7.91
C TYR A 21 -1.39 12.01 6.69
N LEU A 22 -1.70 11.54 5.47
CA LEU A 22 -1.33 12.22 4.23
C LEU A 22 -2.07 13.55 4.06
N PHE A 23 -3.36 13.60 4.40
CA PHE A 23 -4.10 14.87 4.45
C PHE A 23 -3.54 15.79 5.54
N LYS A 24 -3.27 15.24 6.74
CA LYS A 24 -2.70 16.01 7.85
C LYS A 24 -1.35 16.64 7.50
N SER A 25 -0.47 15.89 6.81
CA SER A 25 0.84 16.43 6.40
C SER A 25 0.71 17.58 5.40
N ARG A 26 -0.26 17.51 4.48
CA ARG A 26 -0.49 18.57 3.48
C ARG A 26 -1.18 19.81 4.06
N LEU A 27 -2.08 19.64 5.03
CA LEU A 27 -2.74 20.76 5.71
C LEU A 27 -1.82 21.48 6.70
N LEU A 28 -1.03 20.72 7.48
CA LEU A 28 -0.18 21.28 8.54
C LEU A 28 1.28 21.47 8.13
N SER A 29 1.65 21.11 6.90
CA SER A 29 3.06 21.08 6.43
C SER A 29 3.98 20.30 7.39
N ASP A 30 3.46 19.20 7.94
CA ASP A 30 4.16 18.38 8.94
C ASP A 30 4.84 17.15 8.32
N ASN A 31 6.17 17.18 8.28
CA ASN A 31 7.00 16.10 7.76
C ASN A 31 6.84 14.79 8.56
N ARG A 32 6.54 14.85 9.86
CA ARG A 32 6.32 13.62 10.65
C ARG A 32 5.06 12.89 10.19
N SER A 33 3.99 13.64 9.94
CA SER A 33 2.75 13.10 9.39
C SER A 33 2.96 12.51 8.00
N GLU A 34 3.85 13.07 7.17
CA GLU A 34 4.19 12.49 5.86
C GLU A 34 4.91 11.15 6.01
N HIS A 35 5.84 11.03 6.96
CA HIS A 35 6.53 9.78 7.24
C HIS A 35 5.56 8.68 7.73
N PHE A 36 4.64 9.01 8.64
CA PHE A 36 3.59 8.07 9.06
C PHE A 36 2.66 7.69 7.90
N ALA A 37 2.26 8.65 7.07
CA ALA A 37 1.45 8.38 5.89
C ALA A 37 2.12 7.38 4.95
N TYR A 38 3.42 7.56 4.70
CA TYR A 38 4.23 6.64 3.91
C TYR A 38 4.24 5.24 4.51
N ILE A 39 4.56 5.09 5.80
CA ILE A 39 4.59 3.78 6.47
C ILE A 39 3.25 3.06 6.37
N PHE A 40 2.15 3.74 6.69
CA PHE A 40 0.81 3.11 6.67
C PHE A 40 0.35 2.72 5.26
N LEU A 41 0.65 3.54 4.26
CA LEU A 41 0.33 3.22 2.86
C LEU A 41 1.22 2.10 2.31
N MET A 42 2.50 2.06 2.70
CA MET A 42 3.41 0.95 2.39
C MET A 42 2.91 -0.36 2.98
N LEU A 43 2.56 -0.39 4.27
CA LEU A 43 2.02 -1.60 4.92
C LEU A 43 0.74 -2.10 4.23
N SER A 44 -0.14 -1.18 3.82
CA SER A 44 -1.35 -1.51 3.08
C SER A 44 -1.04 -2.16 1.72
N GLY A 45 -0.15 -1.55 0.93
CA GLY A 45 0.20 -2.08 -0.38
C GLY A 45 1.04 -3.35 -0.33
N VAL A 46 1.90 -3.51 0.69
CA VAL A 46 2.68 -4.75 0.92
C VAL A 46 1.74 -5.90 1.27
N ALA A 47 0.81 -5.71 2.22
CA ALA A 47 -0.14 -6.76 2.61
C ALA A 47 -1.02 -7.21 1.44
N LEU A 48 -1.49 -6.26 0.61
CA LEU A 48 -2.24 -6.57 -0.61
C LEU A 48 -1.37 -7.25 -1.67
N GLY A 49 -0.17 -6.72 -1.92
CA GLY A 49 0.75 -7.24 -2.92
C GLY A 49 1.21 -8.65 -2.60
N GLU A 50 1.48 -8.95 -1.34
CA GLU A 50 1.89 -10.27 -0.88
C GLU A 50 0.76 -11.29 -1.07
N TYR A 51 -0.46 -10.93 -0.64
CA TYR A 51 -1.62 -11.80 -0.82
C TYR A 51 -1.92 -12.07 -2.30
N LEU A 52 -1.92 -11.03 -3.14
CA LEU A 52 -2.20 -11.17 -4.57
C LEU A 52 -1.10 -11.97 -5.29
N SER A 53 0.17 -11.67 -5.02
CA SER A 53 1.28 -12.36 -5.67
C SER A 53 1.33 -13.83 -5.29
N LEU A 54 1.20 -14.18 -4.01
CA LEU A 54 1.14 -15.58 -3.58
C LEU A 54 -0.05 -16.31 -4.22
N THR A 55 -1.24 -15.69 -4.23
CA THR A 55 -2.44 -16.29 -4.86
C THR A 55 -2.22 -16.56 -6.35
N VAL A 56 -1.60 -15.61 -7.08
CA VAL A 56 -1.33 -15.76 -8.52
C VAL A 56 -0.22 -16.77 -8.78
N ILE A 57 0.86 -16.73 -8.01
CA ILE A 57 1.99 -17.65 -8.16
C ILE A 57 1.55 -19.09 -7.91
N GLU A 58 0.80 -19.35 -6.83
CA GLU A 58 0.26 -20.68 -6.54
C GLU A 58 -0.76 -21.17 -7.57
N SER A 59 -1.50 -20.26 -8.21
CA SER A 59 -2.51 -20.65 -9.20
C SER A 59 -1.93 -20.91 -10.59
N PHE A 60 -0.89 -20.18 -10.99
CA PHE A 60 -0.41 -20.15 -12.38
C PHE A 60 1.04 -20.63 -12.56
N PHE A 61 1.85 -20.63 -11.49
CA PHE A 61 3.31 -20.81 -11.56
C PHE A 61 3.82 -21.88 -10.59
N ASN A 62 3.20 -23.06 -10.62
CA ASN A 62 3.56 -24.20 -9.75
C ASN A 62 4.96 -24.81 -10.00
N TYR A 63 5.68 -24.34 -11.02
CA TYR A 63 7.04 -24.79 -11.35
C TYR A 63 8.14 -23.94 -10.72
N LEU A 64 7.80 -22.80 -10.10
CA LEU A 64 8.78 -21.92 -9.48
C LEU A 64 9.32 -22.52 -8.18
N THR A 65 10.62 -22.32 -7.95
CA THR A 65 11.25 -22.68 -6.67
C THR A 65 10.82 -21.71 -5.57
N THR A 66 10.87 -22.17 -4.31
CA THR A 66 10.52 -21.32 -3.15
C THR A 66 11.31 -20.01 -3.11
N TRP A 67 12.59 -20.03 -3.51
CA TRP A 67 13.42 -18.84 -3.58
C TRP A 67 12.91 -17.83 -4.62
N GLU A 68 12.54 -18.29 -5.81
CA GLU A 68 11.97 -17.42 -6.86
C GLU A 68 10.64 -16.82 -6.42
N MET A 69 9.78 -17.62 -5.78
CA MET A 69 8.51 -17.13 -5.23
C MET A 69 8.73 -16.01 -4.21
N ILE A 70 9.68 -16.16 -3.29
CA ILE A 70 10.00 -15.13 -2.28
C ILE A 70 10.47 -13.84 -2.95
N VAL A 71 11.37 -13.93 -3.93
CA VAL A 71 11.91 -12.74 -4.62
C VAL A 71 10.81 -12.01 -5.39
N ILE A 72 10.00 -12.74 -6.17
CA ILE A 72 8.91 -12.16 -6.96
C ILE A 72 7.86 -11.52 -6.04
N THR A 73 7.42 -12.25 -5.01
CA THR A 73 6.45 -11.75 -4.02
C THR A 73 6.96 -10.48 -3.36
N THR A 74 8.22 -10.48 -2.88
CA THR A 74 8.83 -9.31 -2.25
C THR A 74 8.84 -8.10 -3.19
N PHE A 75 9.26 -8.29 -4.44
CA PHE A 75 9.30 -7.23 -5.43
C PHE A 75 7.91 -6.66 -5.74
N VAL A 76 6.91 -7.53 -5.92
CA VAL A 76 5.52 -7.13 -6.17
C VAL A 76 4.93 -6.39 -4.97
N SER A 77 5.19 -6.86 -3.75
CA SER A 77 4.70 -6.23 -2.51
C SER A 77 5.26 -4.84 -2.31
N ILE A 78 6.57 -4.66 -2.46
CA ILE A 78 7.22 -3.35 -2.34
C ILE A 78 6.69 -2.40 -3.42
N SER A 79 6.66 -2.87 -4.68
CA SER A 79 6.16 -2.07 -5.80
C SER A 79 4.71 -1.65 -5.62
N SER A 80 3.87 -2.53 -5.05
CA SER A 80 2.48 -2.25 -4.72
C SER A 80 2.35 -1.18 -3.63
N GLY A 81 3.17 -1.27 -2.56
CA GLY A 81 3.27 -0.25 -1.53
C GLY A 81 3.62 1.13 -2.08
N GLU A 82 4.70 1.19 -2.87
CA GLU A 82 5.18 2.43 -3.51
C GLU A 82 4.12 3.04 -4.43
N TYR A 83 3.48 2.20 -5.25
CA TYR A 83 2.42 2.64 -6.14
C TYR A 83 1.23 3.22 -5.37
N VAL A 84 0.81 2.56 -4.29
CA VAL A 84 -0.29 3.03 -3.43
C VAL A 84 0.07 4.38 -2.81
N TYR A 85 1.28 4.55 -2.28
CA TYR A 85 1.72 5.83 -1.73
C TYR A 85 1.75 6.93 -2.79
N TYR A 86 2.46 6.70 -3.91
CA TYR A 86 2.65 7.72 -4.95
C TYR A 86 1.32 8.16 -5.59
N ARG A 87 0.44 7.20 -5.90
CA ARG A 87 -0.90 7.49 -6.43
C ARG A 87 -1.70 8.36 -5.47
N ASN A 88 -1.73 8.00 -4.18
CA ASN A 88 -2.50 8.75 -3.19
C ASN A 88 -1.91 10.12 -2.89
N ASN A 89 -0.59 10.24 -2.86
CA ASN A 89 0.08 11.52 -2.71
C ASN A 89 -0.31 12.49 -3.83
N LYS A 90 -0.27 12.03 -5.08
CA LYS A 90 -0.68 12.82 -6.24
C LYS A 90 -2.17 13.22 -6.19
N LEU A 91 -3.03 12.32 -5.71
CA LEU A 91 -4.46 12.61 -5.56
C LEU A 91 -4.72 13.66 -4.47
N VAL A 92 -4.14 13.49 -3.28
CA VAL A 92 -4.32 14.42 -2.16
C VAL A 92 -3.77 15.80 -2.50
N GLN A 93 -2.61 15.88 -3.17
CA GLN A 93 -2.06 17.15 -3.64
C GLN A 93 -3.03 17.89 -4.58
N ARG A 94 -3.69 17.17 -5.51
CA ARG A 94 -4.70 17.77 -6.41
C ARG A 94 -5.93 18.27 -5.66
N VAL A 95 -6.42 17.53 -4.67
CA VAL A 95 -7.57 17.94 -3.85
C VAL A 95 -7.26 19.23 -3.10
N VAL A 96 -6.12 19.28 -2.39
CA VAL A 96 -5.72 20.46 -1.61
C VAL A 96 -5.45 21.68 -2.50
N MET A 97 -4.92 21.49 -3.71
CA MET A 97 -4.73 22.60 -4.67
C MET A 97 -6.05 23.14 -5.23
N ASN A 98 -7.05 22.29 -5.45
CA ASN A 98 -8.36 22.71 -5.93
C ASN A 98 -9.17 23.47 -4.88
N GLU A 99 -9.03 23.14 -3.59
CA GLU A 99 -9.70 23.88 -2.51
C GLU A 99 -9.14 25.30 -2.27
N LYS A 100 -7.93 25.59 -2.77
CA LYS A 100 -7.28 26.91 -2.63
C LYS A 100 -7.56 27.88 -3.78
N LYS A 101 -8.31 27.46 -4.81
CA LYS A 101 -8.73 28.31 -5.93
C LYS A 101 -10.16 28.81 -5.73
#